data_AF-A0A8X6H5W5-F1
#
_entry.id   AF-A0A8X6H5W5-F1
#
_cell.length_a   1.000
_cell.length_b   1.000
_cell.length_c   1.000
_cell.angle_alpha   90.00
_cell.angle_beta   90.00
_cell.angle_gamma   90.00
#
_symmetry.space_group_name_H-M   'P 1'
#
loop_
_entity.id
_entity.type
_entity.pdbx_description
1 polymer ?
#
loop_
_entity_poly.entity_id
_entity_poly.type
_entity_poly.pdbx_seq_one_letter_code
_entity_poly.pdbx_strand_id
1 'polypeptide(L)'
;MLTLYLDEGLSPVDSLFKCLNNLHGSFALVLLFAEYPDALFVAKRNLPLAIGYNCNTVFAASDSNALSAFVKRISYLEDGDIAVINLVELVYTTMVHKLNAV
;
A
#
# COMPACT_ATOMS: atom_id res chain seq x y z
N MET A 1 16.12 5.29 -1.16
CA MET A 1 15.38 6.47 -1.65
C MET A 1 14.25 6.85 -0.69
N LEU A 2 13.34 5.94 -0.33
CA LEU A 2 12.33 6.20 0.70
C LEU A 2 12.93 6.72 2.02
N THR A 3 13.94 6.04 2.58
CA THR A 3 14.62 6.46 3.81
C THR A 3 15.25 7.84 3.71
N LEU A 4 15.83 8.19 2.54
CA LEU A 4 16.41 9.52 2.32
C LEU A 4 15.37 10.63 2.47
N TYR A 5 14.14 10.43 1.99
CA TYR A 5 13.07 11.42 2.13
C TYR A 5 12.52 11.51 3.55
N LEU A 6 12.51 10.40 4.29
CA LEU A 6 12.19 10.41 5.72
C LEU A 6 13.25 11.21 6.50
N ASP A 7 14.53 11.01 6.20
CA ASP A 7 15.65 11.74 6.83
C ASP A 7 15.64 13.25 6.48
N GLU A 8 15.08 13.63 5.33
CA GLU A 8 14.79 15.02 4.94
C GLU A 8 13.63 15.64 5.75
N GLY A 9 12.95 14.87 6.59
CA GLY A 9 11.84 15.33 7.43
C GLY A 9 10.47 15.29 6.76
N LEU A 10 10.33 14.63 5.60
CA LEU A 10 9.03 14.45 4.96
C LEU A 10 8.18 13.43 5.73
N SER A 11 6.85 13.59 5.68
CA SER A 11 5.95 12.57 6.22
C SER A 11 6.11 11.24 5.47
N PRO A 12 5.73 10.09 6.07
CA PRO A 12 5.75 8.80 5.36
C PRO A 12 4.97 8.78 4.06
N VAL A 13 3.81 9.45 4.03
CA VAL A 13 2.98 9.57 2.83
C VAL A 13 3.70 10.37 1.75
N ASP A 14 4.24 11.55 2.09
CA ASP A 14 4.94 12.40 1.12
C ASP A 14 6.24 11.74 0.61
N SER A 15 6.96 11.08 1.52
CA SER A 15 8.16 10.30 1.20
C SER A 15 7.84 9.16 0.25
N LEU A 16 6.73 8.45 0.48
CA LEU A 16 6.25 7.40 -0.41
C LEU A 16 5.90 7.96 -1.79
N PHE A 17 5.10 9.03 -1.86
CA PHE A 17 4.74 9.66 -3.13
C PHE A 17 5.97 10.11 -3.93
N LYS A 18 6.91 10.80 -3.28
CA LYS A 18 8.15 11.26 -3.91
C LYS A 18 9.01 10.08 -4.38
N CYS A 19 9.04 8.98 -3.60
CA CYS A 19 9.73 7.76 -3.98
C CYS A 19 9.08 7.09 -5.21
N LEU A 20 7.75 6.99 -5.24
CA LEU A 20 7.01 6.32 -6.32
C LEU A 20 7.05 7.11 -7.64
N ASN A 21 7.03 8.45 -7.58
CA ASN A 21 7.17 9.30 -8.77
C ASN A 21 8.51 9.11 -9.49
N ASN A 22 9.57 8.79 -8.75
CA ASN A 22 10.90 8.54 -9.28
C ASN A 22 11.14 7.05 -9.59
N LEU A 23 10.21 6.16 -9.23
CA LEU A 23 10.33 4.73 -9.49
C LEU A 23 9.81 4.43 -10.90
N HIS A 24 10.59 3.73 -11.72
CA HIS A 24 10.23 3.31 -13.08
C HIS A 24 10.07 1.77 -13.16
N GLY A 25 9.17 1.27 -14.02
CA GLY A 25 8.87 -0.16 -14.17
C GLY A 25 7.65 -0.67 -13.38
N SER A 26 7.42 -1.99 -13.38
CA SER A 26 6.26 -2.61 -12.71
C SER A 26 6.59 -2.98 -11.26
N PHE A 27 5.72 -2.67 -10.31
CA PHE A 27 5.91 -2.97 -8.90
C PHE A 27 4.60 -3.20 -8.14
N ALA A 28 4.69 -3.94 -7.05
CA ALA A 28 3.66 -4.07 -6.02
C ALA A 28 4.37 -3.99 -4.66
N LEU A 29 4.09 -2.95 -3.89
CA LEU A 29 4.81 -2.63 -2.66
C LEU A 29 3.86 -2.63 -1.48
N VAL A 30 4.36 -3.15 -0.36
CA VAL A 30 3.73 -3.09 0.96
C VAL A 30 4.78 -2.55 1.91
N LEU A 31 4.45 -1.49 2.62
CA LEU A 31 5.35 -0.74 3.47
C LEU A 31 4.73 -0.60 4.86
N LEU A 32 5.60 -0.69 5.86
CA LEU A 32 5.27 -0.54 7.27
C LEU A 32 6.16 0.55 7.84
N PHE A 33 5.56 1.45 8.62
CA PHE A 33 6.29 2.51 9.32
C PHE A 33 6.15 2.26 10.83
N ALA A 34 7.26 2.36 11.56
CA ALA A 34 7.27 2.10 12.99
C ALA A 34 6.39 3.08 13.78
N GLU A 35 6.23 4.30 13.26
CA GLU A 35 5.36 5.35 13.80
C GLU A 35 3.87 5.08 13.54
N TYR A 36 3.55 4.19 12.60
CA TYR A 36 2.19 3.83 12.19
C TYR A 36 2.00 2.30 12.23
N PRO A 37 2.09 1.68 13.42
CA PRO A 37 2.09 0.22 13.56
C PRO A 37 0.76 -0.43 13.13
N ASP A 38 -0.33 0.35 13.15
CA ASP A 38 -1.67 -0.11 12.80
C ASP A 38 -2.04 0.17 11.33
N ALA A 39 -1.07 0.55 10.49
CA ALA A 39 -1.29 0.94 9.11
C ALA A 39 -0.40 0.19 8.11
N LEU A 40 -1.00 -0.26 7.01
CA LEU A 40 -0.31 -0.79 5.83
C LEU A 40 -0.35 0.23 4.70
N PHE A 41 0.82 0.60 4.19
CA PHE A 41 0.95 1.50 3.05
C PHE A 41 1.23 0.64 1.82
N VAL A 42 0.35 0.71 0.83
CA VAL A 42 0.42 -0.14 -0.36
C VAL A 42 0.46 0.70 -1.62
N ALA A 43 1.25 0.27 -2.59
CA ALA A 43 1.37 0.92 -3.88
C ALA A 43 1.48 -0.13 -5.00
N LYS A 44 0.71 0.05 -6.07
CA LYS A 44 0.66 -0.89 -7.19
C LYS A 44 0.89 -0.18 -8.52
N ARG A 45 1.70 -0.80 -9.39
CA ARG A 45 1.81 -0.46 -10.81
C ARG A 45 2.11 -1.70 -11.64
N ASN A 46 1.13 -2.16 -12.42
CA ASN A 46 1.24 -3.25 -13.40
C ASN A 46 1.63 -4.63 -12.83
N LEU A 47 1.73 -4.80 -11.51
CA LEU A 47 1.91 -6.11 -10.85
C LEU A 47 0.71 -6.44 -9.96
N PRO A 48 0.33 -7.72 -9.84
CA PRO A 48 -0.79 -8.12 -9.00
C PRO A 48 -0.47 -7.88 -7.52
N LEU A 49 -1.46 -7.32 -6.81
CA LEU A 49 -1.46 -7.16 -5.36
C LEU A 49 -2.90 -7.34 -4.87
N ALA A 50 -3.11 -8.41 -4.11
CA ALA A 50 -4.37 -8.72 -3.45
C ALA A 50 -4.27 -8.29 -1.99
N ILE A 51 -5.31 -7.60 -1.52
CA ILE A 51 -5.45 -7.24 -0.12
C ILE A 51 -6.61 -8.05 0.46
N GLY A 52 -6.32 -8.82 1.49
CA GLY A 52 -7.30 -9.64 2.19
C GLY A 52 -7.53 -9.13 3.59
N TYR A 53 -8.77 -9.26 4.07
CA TYR A 53 -9.15 -8.73 5.38
C TYR A 53 -9.99 -9.76 6.15
N ASN A 54 -9.74 -9.83 7.46
CA ASN A 54 -10.64 -10.45 8.43
C ASN A 54 -11.13 -9.36 9.41
N CYS A 55 -11.78 -9.75 10.51
CA CYS A 55 -12.36 -8.78 11.45
C CYS A 55 -11.32 -7.81 12.05
N ASN A 56 -10.09 -8.27 12.32
CA ASN A 56 -9.10 -7.54 13.11
C ASN A 56 -7.69 -7.61 12.48
N THR A 57 -7.56 -8.02 11.23
CA THR A 57 -6.27 -8.27 10.57
C THR A 57 -6.40 -8.03 9.08
N VAL A 58 -5.37 -7.39 8.53
CA VAL A 58 -5.21 -7.14 7.11
C VAL A 58 -3.99 -7.92 6.62
N PHE A 59 -4.13 -8.51 5.45
CA PHE A 59 -3.10 -9.29 4.78
C PHE A 59 -2.89 -8.74 3.37
N ALA A 60 -1.67 -8.81 2.87
CA ALA A 60 -1.34 -8.46 1.49
C ALA A 60 -0.51 -9.58 0.87
N ALA A 61 -0.83 -9.96 -0.37
CA ALA A 61 -0.10 -10.97 -1.13
C ALA A 61 -0.12 -10.67 -2.62
N SER A 62 0.86 -11.18 -3.36
CA SER A 62 0.87 -11.09 -4.82
C SER A 62 -0.22 -11.93 -5.50
N ASP A 63 -0.75 -12.94 -4.79
CA ASP A 63 -1.80 -13.83 -5.26
C ASP A 63 -2.91 -13.92 -4.21
N SER A 64 -4.15 -13.77 -4.65
CA SER A 64 -5.34 -13.89 -3.79
C SER A 64 -5.55 -15.31 -3.27
N ASN A 65 -5.08 -16.33 -4.00
CA ASN A 65 -5.19 -17.72 -3.56
C ASN A 65 -4.39 -17.98 -2.28
N ALA A 66 -3.25 -17.30 -2.10
CA ALA A 66 -2.45 -17.36 -0.87
C ALA A 66 -3.19 -16.79 0.35
N LEU A 67 -4.17 -15.90 0.13
CA LEU A 67 -4.96 -15.27 1.19
C LEU A 67 -6.23 -16.06 1.52
N SER A 68 -6.71 -16.89 0.60
CA SER A 68 -8.03 -17.52 0.65
C SER A 68 -8.34 -18.27 1.97
N ALA A 69 -7.34 -18.90 2.59
CA ALA A 69 -7.49 -19.62 3.85
C ALA A 69 -7.50 -18.72 5.10
N PHE A 70 -7.06 -17.47 5.00
CA PHE A 70 -6.80 -16.57 6.13
C PHE A 70 -7.79 -15.41 6.24
N VAL A 71 -8.53 -15.12 5.16
CA VAL A 71 -9.33 -13.89 5.03
C VAL A 71 -10.77 -14.18 4.64
N LYS A 72 -11.69 -13.29 5.01
CA LYS A 72 -13.12 -13.40 4.64
C LYS A 72 -13.46 -12.63 3.38
N ARG A 73 -12.68 -11.61 3.05
CA ARG A 73 -12.88 -10.72 1.90
C ARG A 73 -11.54 -10.39 1.25
N ILE A 74 -11.57 -10.20 -0.05
CA ILE A 74 -10.41 -9.81 -0.86
C ILE A 74 -10.80 -8.60 -1.70
N SER A 75 -9.92 -7.61 -1.75
CA SER A 75 -10.00 -6.45 -2.63
C SER A 75 -8.71 -6.34 -3.44
N TYR A 76 -8.83 -5.73 -4.61
CA TYR A 76 -7.71 -5.50 -5.51
C TYR A 76 -7.55 -3.99 -5.69
N LEU A 77 -6.30 -3.56 -5.75
CA LEU A 77 -5.93 -2.20 -6.13
C LEU A 77 -5.92 -2.07 -7.65
N GLU A 78 -6.31 -0.91 -8.15
CA GLU A 78 -6.14 -0.55 -9.56
C GLU A 78 -4.68 -0.20 -9.85
N ASP A 79 -4.31 -0.18 -11.13
CA ASP A 79 -2.97 0.23 -11.51
C ASP A 79 -2.74 1.73 -11.25
N GLY A 80 -1.64 2.05 -10.57
CA GLY A 80 -1.32 3.41 -10.13
C GLY A 80 -1.92 3.78 -8.78
N ASP A 81 -2.66 2.87 -8.13
CA ASP A 81 -3.22 3.11 -6.81
C ASP A 81 -2.15 3.08 -5.72
N ILE A 82 -2.35 4.01 -4.78
CA ILE A 82 -1.65 4.07 -3.51
C ILE A 82 -2.73 4.13 -2.44
N ALA A 83 -2.64 3.28 -1.43
CA ALA A 83 -3.61 3.23 -0.35
C ALA A 83 -2.93 3.08 1.01
N VAL A 84 -3.59 3.62 2.03
CA VAL A 84 -3.24 3.41 3.44
C VAL A 84 -4.40 2.65 4.08
N ILE A 85 -4.09 1.49 4.62
CA ILE A 85 -5.10 0.58 5.19
C ILE A 85 -4.86 0.50 6.69
N ASN A 86 -5.81 1.00 7.49
CA ASN A 86 -5.74 0.94 8.94
C ASN A 86 -6.43 -0.32 9.50
N LEU A 87 -5.91 -0.83 10.62
CA LEU A 87 -6.42 -1.99 11.35
C LEU A 87 -7.57 -1.66 12.32
N VAL A 88 -7.63 -0.43 12.86
CA VAL A 88 -8.51 -0.05 13.98
C VAL A 88 -9.89 0.43 13.52
N GLU A 89 -9.97 1.01 12.33
CA GLU A 89 -11.21 1.20 11.62
C GLU A 89 -10.99 0.64 10.21
N LEU A 90 -11.97 -0.08 9.67
CA LEU A 90 -12.07 -0.37 8.22
C LEU A 90 -12.35 0.94 7.44
N VAL A 91 -11.72 2.05 7.85
CA VAL A 91 -11.63 3.28 7.09
C VAL A 91 -10.53 3.04 6.08
N TYR A 92 -10.99 2.70 4.87
CA TYR A 92 -10.23 2.91 3.66
C TYR A 92 -10.00 4.42 3.54
N THR A 93 -8.89 4.94 4.09
CA THR A 93 -8.41 6.24 3.64
C THR A 93 -7.69 6.00 2.32
N THR A 94 -8.51 5.80 1.29
CA THR A 94 -8.02 5.78 -0.08
C THR A 94 -7.68 7.21 -0.47
N MET A 95 -6.44 7.63 -0.21
CA MET A 95 -5.87 8.77 -0.90
C MET A 95 -5.45 8.28 -2.30
N VAL A 96 -6.43 8.10 -3.20
CA VAL A 96 -6.15 7.83 -4.62
C VAL A 96 -5.52 9.07 -5.23
N HIS A 97 -4.21 9.21 -5.10
CA HIS A 97 -3.45 9.99 -6.07
C HIS A 97 -3.08 9.02 -7.17
N LYS A 98 -3.78 9.11 -8.32
CA LYS A 98 -3.31 8.43 -9.52
C LYS A 98 -1.92 8.99 -9.81
N LEU A 99 -0.91 8.12 -9.78
CA LEU A 99 0.39 8.46 -10.34
C LEU A 99 0.12 8.88 -11.79
N ASN A 100 0.43 10.13 -12.14
CA ASN A 100 0.32 10.57 -13.53
C ASN A 100 1.22 9.66 -14.36
N ALA A 101 0.59 8.80 -15.16
CA ALA A 101 1.28 8.09 -16.22
C ALA A 101 1.78 9.17 -17.20
N VAL A 102 3.11 9.30 -17.30
CA VAL A 102 3.75 10.03 -18.39
C VAL A 102 3.48 9.29 -19.69
#